data_AF-A0A5J4TG19-F1
#
_entry.id   AF-A0A5J4TG19-F1
#
_cell.length_a   1.000
_cell.length_b   1.000
_cell.length_c   1.000
_cell.angle_alpha   90.00
_cell.angle_beta   90.00
_cell.angle_gamma   90.00
#
_symmetry.space_group_name_H-M   'P 1'
#
loop_
_entity.id
_entity.type
_entity.pdbx_description
1 polymer ?
#
loop_
_entity_poly.entity_id
_entity_poly.type
_entity_poly.pdbx_seq_one_letter_code
_entity_poly.pdbx_strand_id
1 'polypeptide(L)'
;TIWPWNAIIFAYDEVLSFRILSVDSCIFKGLGSQIPVRRMIYQFAVFYRCQYSYTEIIVDNTTFENINLINSGEGALLIDGYYSNITLNKSAFNNVIGGAYIHNQGYNSHITINGSTFENCRANSYFSELAALNINAYSDSSADPNQYIITYNKFTNNVGYYTGGIYGRFHQGDWNIYNARNMTIDTFKESNSTSRKSIFVEFRINDQFDMSRYVDMKDLKLDDIYISSENKQNVPENEGTETVKDAIKEIINKKQESYIIVPTNEVYEESNIVITGDKQFILQPTQTSGEEIKPILQASTNQDSLMTVSGYSKVQIDGFVIAHINEDFADKPLLEMSGNSLLQLIGITVSPNKRTKDDKGIHIE
;
A
#
# COMPACT_ATOMS: atom_id res chain seq x y z
N THR A 1 -5.88 -23.06 0.25
CA THR A 1 -6.44 -22.42 1.45
C THR A 1 -6.19 -20.94 1.32
N ILE A 2 -7.20 -20.08 1.52
CA ILE A 2 -7.00 -18.64 1.57
C ILE A 2 -6.28 -18.32 2.89
N TRP A 3 -5.19 -17.56 2.83
CA TRP A 3 -4.44 -17.13 4.02
C TRP A 3 -5.18 -15.95 4.68
N PRO A 4 -5.17 -15.84 6.03
CA PRO A 4 -5.98 -14.83 6.74
C PRO A 4 -5.62 -13.41 6.31
N TRP A 5 -6.63 -12.72 5.78
CA TRP A 5 -6.63 -11.41 5.09
C TRP A 5 -6.41 -10.21 6.03
N ASN A 6 -5.56 -10.38 7.03
CA ASN A 6 -5.45 -9.46 8.16
C ASN A 6 -4.51 -8.29 7.79
N ALA A 7 -5.08 -7.29 7.12
CA ALA A 7 -4.43 -6.05 6.71
C ALA A 7 -5.34 -4.82 6.95
N ILE A 8 -4.77 -3.61 7.08
CA ILE A 8 -5.56 -2.37 7.21
C ILE A 8 -6.24 -2.03 5.88
N ILE A 9 -5.48 -2.04 4.77
CA ILE A 9 -6.00 -1.93 3.41
C ILE A 9 -5.95 -3.31 2.76
N PHE A 10 -7.09 -3.81 2.32
CA PHE A 10 -7.20 -5.07 1.57
C PHE A 10 -7.84 -4.81 0.20
N ALA A 11 -7.12 -5.16 -0.86
CA ALA A 11 -7.57 -4.93 -2.23
C ALA A 11 -7.57 -6.26 -3.01
N TYR A 12 -8.76 -6.74 -3.33
CA TYR A 12 -9.01 -8.14 -3.68
C TYR A 12 -10.25 -8.31 -4.58
N ASP A 13 -10.17 -9.25 -5.53
CA ASP A 13 -11.34 -9.68 -6.31
C ASP A 13 -11.18 -11.15 -6.77
N GLU A 14 -12.30 -11.88 -6.82
CA GLU A 14 -12.38 -13.29 -7.25
C GLU A 14 -12.81 -13.48 -8.73
N VAL A 15 -13.29 -12.42 -9.37
CA VAL A 15 -14.04 -12.44 -10.65
C VAL A 15 -13.58 -11.36 -11.63
N LEU A 16 -13.05 -10.24 -11.14
CA LEU A 16 -12.51 -9.12 -11.93
C LEU A 16 -11.07 -8.78 -11.47
N SER A 17 -10.54 -7.66 -11.95
CA SER A 17 -9.45 -6.93 -11.31
C SER A 17 -10.01 -5.64 -10.71
N PHE A 18 -9.40 -5.15 -9.63
CA PHE A 18 -9.49 -3.72 -9.33
C PHE A 18 -8.43 -2.96 -10.12
N ARG A 19 -8.77 -1.72 -10.47
CA ARG A 19 -8.06 -1.02 -11.53
C ARG A 19 -6.82 -0.32 -11.01
N ILE A 20 -6.97 0.54 -10.00
CA ILE A 20 -5.86 1.31 -9.41
C ILE A 20 -6.04 1.44 -7.89
N LEU A 21 -5.03 1.01 -7.12
CA LEU A 21 -4.82 1.48 -5.75
C LEU A 21 -3.65 2.47 -5.77
N SER A 22 -3.91 3.71 -5.36
CA SER A 22 -2.91 4.78 -5.31
C SER A 22 -2.76 5.34 -3.89
N VAL A 23 -1.52 5.45 -3.42
CA VAL A 23 -1.16 5.89 -2.07
C VAL A 23 0.02 6.86 -2.19
N ASP A 24 -0.25 8.16 -2.06
CA ASP A 24 0.73 9.25 -2.19
C ASP A 24 0.93 9.95 -0.85
N SER A 25 2.20 10.14 -0.46
CA SER A 25 2.59 11.01 0.66
C SER A 25 1.95 10.61 2.01
N CYS A 26 1.60 9.34 2.17
CA CYS A 26 0.91 8.81 3.34
C CYS A 26 1.90 8.34 4.43
N ILE A 27 1.40 8.13 5.65
CA ILE A 27 2.18 7.61 6.79
C ILE A 27 1.37 6.51 7.48
N PHE A 28 1.92 5.29 7.55
CA PHE A 28 1.36 4.13 8.23
C PHE A 28 2.14 3.85 9.52
N LYS A 29 1.53 4.16 10.67
CA LYS A 29 2.14 4.01 11.99
C LYS A 29 1.70 2.69 12.63
N GLY A 30 2.65 1.83 13.00
CA GLY A 30 2.43 0.64 13.82
C GLY A 30 2.46 0.92 15.32
N LEU A 31 2.23 -0.11 16.14
CA LEU A 31 2.22 -0.02 17.62
C LEU A 31 3.62 -0.09 18.27
N GLY A 32 4.71 0.00 17.49
CA GLY A 32 6.07 -0.13 17.99
C GLY A 32 6.68 -1.52 17.76
N SER A 33 7.99 -1.64 17.96
CA SER A 33 8.73 -2.89 17.68
C SER A 33 8.38 -4.06 18.61
N GLN A 34 7.65 -3.81 19.71
CA GLN A 34 7.30 -4.81 20.72
C GLN A 34 5.83 -5.27 20.62
N ILE A 35 4.93 -4.43 20.12
CA ILE A 35 3.49 -4.73 20.03
C ILE A 35 3.17 -5.03 18.56
N PRO A 36 2.82 -6.28 18.20
CA PRO A 36 2.62 -6.65 16.81
C PRO A 36 1.24 -6.23 16.29
N VAL A 37 1.19 -5.85 15.01
CA VAL A 37 0.03 -5.39 14.26
C VAL A 37 -0.25 -6.28 13.05
N ARG A 38 -1.43 -6.09 12.44
CA ARG A 38 -1.82 -6.63 11.13
C ARG A 38 -0.95 -6.01 10.00
N ARG A 39 -0.99 -6.55 8.77
CA ARG A 39 -0.27 -5.93 7.62
C ARG A 39 -0.85 -4.53 7.33
N MET A 40 -0.10 -3.62 6.72
CA MET A 40 -0.63 -2.29 6.38
C MET A 40 -1.41 -2.34 5.08
N ILE A 41 -0.82 -2.89 4.03
CA ILE A 41 -1.45 -3.05 2.71
C ILE A 41 -1.28 -4.50 2.29
N TYR A 42 -2.39 -5.13 1.88
CA TYR A 42 -2.40 -6.43 1.21
C TYR A 42 -3.23 -6.33 -0.07
N GLN A 43 -2.56 -6.41 -1.21
CA GLN A 43 -3.18 -6.63 -2.51
C GLN A 43 -3.05 -8.12 -2.89
N PHE A 44 -4.12 -8.70 -3.44
CA PHE A 44 -4.10 -10.07 -3.97
C PHE A 44 -5.00 -10.22 -5.20
N ALA A 45 -4.54 -10.93 -6.23
CA ALA A 45 -5.31 -11.26 -7.43
C ALA A 45 -5.42 -12.79 -7.64
N VAL A 46 -6.62 -13.29 -7.97
CA VAL A 46 -6.90 -14.74 -8.00
C VAL A 46 -6.48 -15.41 -9.32
N PHE A 47 -5.36 -16.15 -9.27
CA PHE A 47 -4.77 -16.92 -10.37
C PHE A 47 -5.75 -17.73 -11.23
N TYR A 48 -6.71 -18.43 -10.62
CA TYR A 48 -7.41 -19.55 -11.26
C TYR A 48 -8.62 -19.21 -12.14
N ARG A 49 -9.00 -17.93 -12.27
CA ARG A 49 -10.19 -17.54 -13.07
C ARG A 49 -10.00 -16.36 -14.02
N CYS A 50 -9.07 -15.44 -13.74
CA CYS A 50 -8.95 -14.21 -14.51
C CYS A 50 -7.59 -14.10 -15.23
N GLN A 51 -7.50 -14.71 -16.41
CA GLN A 51 -6.30 -14.72 -17.27
C GLN A 51 -5.89 -13.34 -17.82
N TYR A 52 -6.65 -12.27 -17.53
CA TYR A 52 -6.47 -10.92 -18.07
C TYR A 52 -6.72 -9.83 -17.01
N SER A 53 -6.59 -10.15 -15.71
CA SER A 53 -6.71 -9.16 -14.63
C SER A 53 -5.50 -8.22 -14.65
N TYR A 54 -5.68 -7.01 -15.21
CA TYR A 54 -4.71 -5.92 -15.07
C TYR A 54 -5.02 -5.12 -13.82
N THR A 55 -4.03 -5.01 -12.93
CA THR A 55 -4.12 -4.21 -11.69
C THR A 55 -2.92 -3.30 -11.58
N GLU A 56 -3.17 -2.04 -11.22
CA GLU A 56 -2.16 -1.02 -10.99
C GLU A 56 -2.07 -0.66 -9.50
N ILE A 57 -0.86 -0.58 -8.98
CA ILE A 57 -0.56 -0.27 -7.58
C ILE A 57 0.52 0.81 -7.56
N ILE A 58 0.21 1.96 -6.99
CA ILE A 58 1.13 3.09 -6.87
C ILE A 58 1.28 3.46 -5.41
N VAL A 59 2.51 3.40 -4.90
CA VAL A 59 2.89 3.84 -3.56
C VAL A 59 4.02 4.84 -3.74
N ASP A 60 3.72 6.15 -3.72
CA ASP A 60 4.73 7.24 -3.83
C ASP A 60 4.87 7.98 -2.50
N ASN A 61 6.09 8.44 -2.21
CA ASN A 61 6.45 9.32 -1.08
C ASN A 61 5.93 8.86 0.30
N THR A 62 5.65 7.57 0.48
CA THR A 62 4.85 7.05 1.60
C THR A 62 5.74 6.40 2.66
N THR A 63 5.46 6.66 3.94
CA THR A 63 6.24 6.13 5.07
C THR A 63 5.49 5.02 5.80
N PHE A 64 6.17 3.91 6.06
CA PHE A 64 5.74 2.78 6.89
C PHE A 64 6.68 2.72 8.10
N GLU A 65 6.17 2.95 9.31
CA GLU A 65 7.03 3.08 10.49
C GLU A 65 6.57 2.27 11.72
N ASN A 66 7.55 1.70 12.43
CA ASN A 66 7.37 1.04 13.73
C ASN A 66 6.40 -0.16 13.69
N ILE A 67 6.58 -1.03 12.69
CA ILE A 67 5.66 -2.13 12.36
C ILE A 67 6.29 -3.48 12.71
N ASN A 68 5.78 -4.11 13.76
CA ASN A 68 6.00 -5.52 14.08
C ASN A 68 4.79 -6.32 13.55
N LEU A 69 4.96 -7.44 12.84
CA LEU A 69 3.85 -8.18 12.22
C LEU A 69 3.50 -9.47 12.97
N ILE A 70 2.21 -9.70 13.26
CA ILE A 70 1.74 -10.99 13.83
C ILE A 70 1.81 -12.16 12.83
N ASN A 71 1.60 -11.89 11.54
CA ASN A 71 1.38 -12.91 10.51
C ASN A 71 2.66 -13.24 9.70
N SER A 72 2.51 -14.03 8.63
CA SER A 72 3.54 -14.76 7.86
C SER A 72 4.61 -13.93 7.11
N GLY A 73 5.08 -12.80 7.65
CA GLY A 73 6.37 -12.20 7.29
C GLY A 73 6.50 -11.53 5.91
N GLU A 74 5.53 -11.72 5.01
CA GLU A 74 5.53 -11.18 3.64
C GLU A 74 5.23 -9.68 3.57
N GLY A 75 6.02 -8.85 4.27
CA GLY A 75 5.97 -7.39 4.16
C GLY A 75 4.86 -6.68 4.95
N ALA A 76 5.13 -5.43 5.32
CA ALA A 76 4.10 -4.47 5.73
C ALA A 76 3.26 -4.01 4.51
N LEU A 77 3.93 -3.93 3.35
CA LEU A 77 3.32 -3.87 2.02
C LEU A 77 3.45 -5.27 1.38
N LEU A 78 2.32 -5.94 1.16
CA LEU A 78 2.21 -7.20 0.43
C LEU A 78 1.47 -6.96 -0.90
N ILE A 79 2.12 -7.34 -1.99
CA ILE A 79 1.60 -7.30 -3.35
C ILE A 79 1.70 -8.72 -3.93
N ASP A 80 0.59 -9.28 -4.39
CA ASP A 80 0.48 -10.58 -5.07
C ASP A 80 -0.38 -10.40 -6.34
N GLY A 81 0.29 -10.11 -7.46
CA GLY A 81 -0.33 -9.55 -8.67
C GLY A 81 -0.08 -10.35 -9.94
N TYR A 82 -1.07 -10.40 -10.83
CA TYR A 82 -0.95 -10.93 -12.19
C TYR A 82 -1.00 -9.77 -13.17
N TYR A 83 -0.22 -9.81 -14.26
CA TYR A 83 -0.25 -8.80 -15.35
C TYR A 83 -0.23 -7.33 -14.85
N SER A 84 0.61 -7.05 -13.84
CA SER A 84 0.45 -5.88 -12.96
C SER A 84 1.42 -4.74 -13.26
N ASN A 85 0.95 -3.51 -13.06
CA ASN A 85 1.80 -2.33 -12.98
C ASN A 85 2.03 -1.99 -11.50
N ILE A 86 3.26 -2.10 -11.01
CA ILE A 86 3.60 -1.97 -9.60
C ILE A 86 4.65 -0.86 -9.46
N THR A 87 4.31 0.22 -8.78
CA THR A 87 5.20 1.36 -8.53
C THR A 87 5.37 1.61 -7.03
N LEU A 88 6.62 1.53 -6.55
CA LEU A 88 7.01 1.89 -5.18
C LEU A 88 8.09 2.98 -5.24
N ASN A 89 7.68 4.25 -5.18
CA ASN A 89 8.53 5.41 -5.40
C ASN A 89 8.77 6.17 -4.08
N LYS A 90 10.01 6.62 -3.83
CA LYS A 90 10.44 7.54 -2.75
C LYS A 90 9.92 7.21 -1.34
N SER A 91 9.57 5.96 -1.10
CA SER A 91 8.86 5.52 0.09
C SER A 91 9.83 5.04 1.16
N ALA A 92 9.46 5.17 2.44
CA ALA A 92 10.32 4.85 3.57
C ALA A 92 9.76 3.70 4.40
N PHE A 93 10.59 2.72 4.76
CA PHE A 93 10.24 1.60 5.63
C PHE A 93 11.18 1.63 6.84
N ASN A 94 10.70 2.16 7.97
CA ASN A 94 11.51 2.49 9.14
C ASN A 94 11.15 1.60 10.34
N ASN A 95 12.07 0.75 10.80
CA ASN A 95 11.84 -0.17 11.94
C ASN A 95 10.63 -1.10 11.69
N VAL A 96 10.69 -1.87 10.60
CA VAL A 96 9.60 -2.71 10.06
C VAL A 96 10.02 -4.18 9.94
N ILE A 97 9.17 -5.13 10.33
CA ILE A 97 9.37 -6.56 10.03
C ILE A 97 8.81 -6.87 8.64
N GLY A 98 9.71 -7.11 7.67
CA GLY A 98 9.43 -7.19 6.23
C GLY A 98 8.99 -5.83 5.68
N GLY A 99 9.80 -5.16 4.87
CA GLY A 99 9.42 -3.85 4.30
C GLY A 99 8.32 -4.02 3.24
N ALA A 100 8.72 -4.44 2.05
CA ALA A 100 7.83 -4.77 0.95
C ALA A 100 8.08 -6.19 0.44
N TYR A 101 7.01 -6.90 0.09
CA TYR A 101 7.04 -8.20 -0.59
C TYR A 101 6.18 -8.11 -1.85
N ILE A 102 6.77 -8.41 -3.00
CA ILE A 102 6.12 -8.35 -4.31
C ILE A 102 6.23 -9.72 -4.97
N HIS A 103 5.12 -10.45 -5.03
CA HIS A 103 4.97 -11.62 -5.89
C HIS A 103 4.25 -11.20 -7.17
N ASN A 104 4.77 -11.60 -8.33
CA ASN A 104 4.16 -11.26 -9.62
C ASN A 104 4.28 -12.39 -10.64
N GLN A 105 3.21 -12.65 -11.39
CA GLN A 105 3.16 -13.68 -12.42
C GLN A 105 2.45 -13.18 -13.70
N GLY A 106 2.51 -13.95 -14.77
CA GLY A 106 2.04 -13.54 -16.10
C GLY A 106 3.12 -12.83 -16.91
N TYR A 107 2.72 -11.96 -17.83
CA TYR A 107 3.61 -11.31 -18.79
C TYR A 107 3.27 -9.82 -18.99
N ASN A 108 4.18 -9.05 -19.59
CA ASN A 108 4.07 -7.59 -19.80
C ASN A 108 3.76 -6.77 -18.52
N SER A 109 4.08 -7.30 -17.33
CA SER A 109 4.00 -6.59 -16.05
C SER A 109 5.16 -5.58 -15.94
N HIS A 110 4.93 -4.44 -15.27
CA HIS A 110 5.95 -3.40 -15.09
C HIS A 110 6.16 -3.13 -13.60
N ILE A 111 7.33 -3.50 -13.05
CA ILE A 111 7.66 -3.31 -11.63
C ILE A 111 8.74 -2.24 -11.48
N THR A 112 8.32 -1.06 -11.01
CA THR A 112 9.20 0.08 -10.71
C THR A 112 9.32 0.27 -9.20
N ILE A 113 10.54 0.31 -8.67
CA ILE A 113 10.84 0.54 -7.26
C ILE A 113 11.98 1.55 -7.21
N ASN A 114 11.64 2.83 -7.06
CA ASN A 114 12.57 3.95 -7.26
C ASN A 114 12.77 4.74 -5.96
N GLY A 115 14.01 5.06 -5.60
CA GLY A 115 14.35 6.06 -4.60
C GLY A 115 13.90 5.76 -3.17
N SER A 116 13.49 4.53 -2.88
CA SER A 116 12.87 4.16 -1.61
C SER A 116 13.92 3.77 -0.56
N THR A 117 13.67 4.12 0.69
CA THR A 117 14.57 3.83 1.83
C THR A 117 13.99 2.74 2.71
N PHE A 118 14.82 1.76 3.07
CA PHE A 118 14.50 0.67 3.98
C PHE A 118 15.53 0.71 5.11
N GLU A 119 15.11 1.04 6.34
CA GLU A 119 16.01 1.27 7.46
C GLU A 119 15.57 0.55 8.74
N ASN A 120 16.50 -0.19 9.35
CA ASN A 120 16.26 -1.08 10.49
C ASN A 120 15.22 -2.20 10.22
N CYS A 121 14.96 -2.53 8.95
CA CYS A 121 14.04 -3.58 8.55
C CYS A 121 14.57 -4.98 8.94
N ARG A 122 13.66 -5.90 9.31
CA ARG A 122 14.01 -7.27 9.69
C ARG A 122 13.17 -8.29 8.93
N ALA A 123 13.80 -9.29 8.32
CA ALA A 123 13.11 -10.47 7.83
C ALA A 123 12.45 -11.22 8.99
N ASN A 124 11.26 -11.78 8.77
CA ASN A 124 10.65 -12.71 9.72
C ASN A 124 11.40 -14.06 9.68
N SER A 125 11.78 -14.59 10.85
CA SER A 125 12.61 -15.79 10.98
C SER A 125 11.96 -17.08 10.47
N TYR A 126 10.65 -17.10 10.21
CA TYR A 126 9.95 -18.30 9.71
C TYR A 126 10.25 -18.63 8.24
N PHE A 127 10.76 -17.68 7.45
CA PHE A 127 11.05 -17.89 6.03
C PHE A 127 12.48 -17.44 5.69
N SER A 128 13.27 -18.33 5.10
CA SER A 128 14.66 -18.04 4.70
C SER A 128 14.74 -17.00 3.58
N GLU A 129 13.71 -16.89 2.74
CA GLU A 129 13.68 -16.04 1.53
C GLU A 129 13.32 -14.57 1.81
N LEU A 130 13.07 -14.18 3.05
CA LEU A 130 12.69 -12.81 3.40
C LEU A 130 13.88 -11.86 3.59
N ALA A 131 13.62 -10.59 3.25
CA ALA A 131 14.54 -9.45 3.31
C ALA A 131 13.77 -8.15 3.59
N ALA A 132 14.42 -6.98 3.52
CA ALA A 132 13.72 -5.69 3.60
C ALA A 132 12.83 -5.42 2.37
N LEU A 133 13.31 -5.81 1.18
CA LEU A 133 12.55 -5.86 -0.07
C LEU A 133 12.65 -7.28 -0.65
N ASN A 134 11.53 -7.99 -0.74
CA ASN A 134 11.44 -9.26 -1.48
C ASN A 134 10.68 -9.03 -2.78
N ILE A 135 11.19 -9.58 -3.88
CA ILE A 135 10.54 -9.59 -5.19
C ILE A 135 10.67 -11.01 -5.76
N ASN A 136 9.55 -11.65 -6.09
CA ASN A 136 9.53 -12.97 -6.72
C ASN A 136 8.63 -12.91 -7.97
N ALA A 137 9.25 -12.74 -9.14
CA ALA A 137 8.56 -12.49 -10.40
C ALA A 137 8.77 -13.61 -11.43
N TYR A 138 7.70 -13.97 -12.14
CA TYR A 138 7.67 -15.05 -13.13
C TYR A 138 7.10 -14.52 -14.45
N SER A 139 7.87 -14.63 -15.54
CA SER A 139 7.45 -14.25 -16.89
C SER A 139 7.17 -15.50 -17.73
N ASP A 140 5.89 -15.86 -17.87
CA ASP A 140 5.44 -17.05 -18.62
C ASP A 140 5.53 -16.87 -20.14
N SER A 141 5.58 -15.62 -20.62
CA SER A 141 5.93 -15.27 -22.00
C SER A 141 7.38 -14.82 -22.10
N SER A 142 8.03 -15.19 -23.20
CA SER A 142 9.32 -14.62 -23.62
C SER A 142 9.19 -13.53 -24.69
N ALA A 143 8.05 -13.48 -25.40
CA ALA A 143 7.77 -12.48 -26.43
C ALA A 143 7.42 -11.11 -25.82
N ASP A 144 6.66 -11.12 -24.72
CA ASP A 144 6.12 -9.93 -24.05
C ASP A 144 6.58 -9.89 -22.58
N PRO A 145 7.88 -9.81 -22.28
CA PRO A 145 8.37 -10.08 -20.94
C PRO A 145 8.05 -9.00 -19.91
N ASN A 146 8.01 -9.41 -18.65
CA ASN A 146 7.92 -8.50 -17.51
C ASN A 146 9.16 -7.58 -17.42
N GLN A 147 8.95 -6.32 -17.06
CA GLN A 147 9.97 -5.27 -17.00
C GLN A 147 10.22 -4.81 -15.56
N TYR A 148 11.49 -4.54 -15.21
CA TYR A 148 11.91 -4.28 -13.83
C TYR A 148 12.87 -3.08 -13.74
N ILE A 149 12.53 -2.08 -12.93
CA ILE A 149 13.31 -0.85 -12.68
C ILE A 149 13.42 -0.65 -11.16
N ILE A 150 14.50 -1.11 -10.53
CA ILE A 150 14.66 -1.18 -9.06
C ILE A 150 15.83 -0.29 -8.61
N THR A 151 15.64 1.02 -8.78
CA THR A 151 16.71 2.02 -8.77
C THR A 151 16.74 2.95 -7.55
N TYR A 152 17.90 3.55 -7.26
CA TYR A 152 18.11 4.54 -6.18
C TYR A 152 17.81 4.10 -4.74
N ASN A 153 17.52 2.84 -4.48
CA ASN A 153 17.01 2.42 -3.16
C ASN A 153 18.10 2.34 -2.08
N LYS A 154 17.82 2.80 -0.85
CA LYS A 154 18.77 2.86 0.28
C LYS A 154 18.42 1.82 1.35
N PHE A 155 19.33 0.89 1.66
CA PHE A 155 19.09 -0.20 2.64
C PHE A 155 20.04 -0.12 3.85
N THR A 156 19.55 0.42 4.98
CA THR A 156 20.37 0.78 6.14
C THR A 156 20.11 -0.10 7.36
N ASN A 157 21.14 -0.79 7.87
CA ASN A 157 21.06 -1.63 9.07
C ASN A 157 19.96 -2.72 9.04
N ASN A 158 19.62 -3.23 7.84
CA ASN A 158 18.62 -4.27 7.70
C ASN A 158 19.20 -5.67 7.97
N VAL A 159 18.34 -6.59 8.43
CA VAL A 159 18.72 -7.96 8.80
C VAL A 159 17.80 -8.95 8.12
N GLY A 160 18.36 -9.91 7.40
CA GLY A 160 17.62 -11.05 6.84
C GLY A 160 18.49 -12.27 6.60
N TYR A 161 17.86 -13.41 6.30
CA TYR A 161 18.51 -14.71 6.36
C TYR A 161 19.48 -14.91 5.18
N TYR A 162 19.02 -14.82 3.94
CA TYR A 162 19.91 -14.75 2.78
C TYR A 162 20.51 -13.35 2.58
N THR A 163 19.80 -12.28 2.92
CA THR A 163 20.16 -10.88 2.61
C THR A 163 19.41 -9.90 3.51
N GLY A 164 20.03 -8.76 3.84
CA GLY A 164 19.37 -7.69 4.60
C GLY A 164 18.58 -6.72 3.71
N GLY A 165 19.11 -6.37 2.53
CA GLY A 165 18.49 -5.40 1.63
C GLY A 165 17.43 -6.04 0.73
N ILE A 166 17.81 -6.36 -0.51
CA ILE A 166 16.93 -6.98 -1.50
C ILE A 166 17.15 -8.48 -1.55
N TYR A 167 16.06 -9.26 -1.58
CA TYR A 167 15.97 -10.63 -2.10
C TYR A 167 15.13 -10.59 -3.38
N GLY A 168 15.78 -10.74 -4.54
CA GLY A 168 15.06 -10.79 -5.83
C GLY A 168 15.16 -12.18 -6.45
N ARG A 169 14.05 -12.73 -6.93
CA ARG A 169 13.98 -13.94 -7.75
C ARG A 169 13.20 -13.63 -9.02
N PHE A 170 13.80 -13.92 -10.17
CA PHE A 170 13.23 -13.58 -11.48
C PHE A 170 13.39 -14.75 -12.46
N HIS A 171 12.31 -15.08 -13.16
CA HIS A 171 12.25 -16.15 -14.15
C HIS A 171 11.73 -15.62 -15.49
N GLN A 172 12.38 -15.98 -16.60
CA GLN A 172 11.93 -15.68 -17.96
C GLN A 172 12.52 -16.72 -18.92
N GLY A 173 11.70 -17.27 -19.82
CA GLY A 173 12.05 -18.45 -20.63
C GLY A 173 13.29 -18.32 -21.51
N ASP A 174 13.45 -17.20 -22.23
CA ASP A 174 14.49 -17.04 -23.27
C ASP A 174 15.71 -16.22 -22.83
N TRP A 175 15.93 -16.03 -21.53
CA TRP A 175 17.14 -15.36 -21.05
C TRP A 175 18.37 -16.27 -21.17
N ASN A 176 19.32 -15.88 -22.02
CA ASN A 176 20.68 -16.39 -21.94
C ASN A 176 21.49 -15.63 -20.86
N ILE A 177 22.58 -16.24 -20.38
CA ILE A 177 23.39 -15.74 -19.25
C ILE A 177 23.93 -14.32 -19.51
N TYR A 178 24.27 -13.96 -20.75
CA TYR A 178 24.76 -12.61 -21.07
C TYR A 178 23.65 -11.56 -21.01
N ASN A 179 22.46 -11.88 -21.52
CA ASN A 179 21.32 -10.96 -21.48
C ASN A 179 20.82 -10.76 -20.04
N ALA A 180 20.63 -11.84 -19.28
CA ALA A 180 20.21 -11.78 -17.88
C ALA A 180 21.16 -10.92 -17.03
N ARG A 181 22.48 -11.09 -17.23
CA ARG A 181 23.50 -10.31 -16.52
C ARG A 181 23.41 -8.81 -16.82
N ASN A 182 23.17 -8.43 -18.07
CA ASN A 182 23.02 -7.02 -18.43
C ASN A 182 21.72 -6.43 -17.86
N MET A 183 20.59 -7.13 -18.03
CA MET A 183 19.31 -6.70 -17.47
C MET A 183 19.35 -6.59 -15.93
N THR A 184 20.08 -7.47 -15.24
CA THR A 184 20.36 -7.35 -13.79
C THR A 184 21.02 -6.01 -13.44
N ILE A 185 22.03 -5.62 -14.22
CA ILE A 185 22.83 -4.41 -13.99
C ILE A 185 21.98 -3.16 -14.21
N ASP A 186 21.14 -3.16 -15.25
CA ASP A 186 20.24 -2.04 -15.56
C ASP A 186 19.05 -1.95 -14.59
N THR A 187 18.48 -3.09 -14.17
CA THR A 187 17.39 -3.14 -13.19
C THR A 187 17.81 -2.62 -11.82
N PHE A 188 18.97 -3.02 -11.29
CA PHE A 188 19.38 -2.70 -9.91
C PHE A 188 20.30 -1.48 -9.77
N LYS A 189 20.28 -0.55 -10.75
CA LYS A 189 21.07 0.69 -10.72
C LYS A 189 20.91 1.47 -9.41
N GLU A 190 22.00 2.06 -8.90
CA GLU A 190 22.05 3.05 -7.79
C GLU A 190 21.56 2.58 -6.41
N SER A 191 21.01 1.37 -6.31
CA SER A 191 20.59 0.78 -5.04
C SER A 191 21.80 0.50 -4.16
N ASN A 192 21.86 1.13 -2.97
CA ASN A 192 23.00 1.09 -2.05
C ASN A 192 22.59 0.51 -0.69
N SER A 193 23.50 -0.20 -0.02
CA SER A 193 23.15 -0.99 1.18
C SER A 193 24.32 -1.17 2.14
N THR A 194 24.12 -0.69 3.38
CA THR A 194 25.03 -0.91 4.53
C THR A 194 24.62 -2.15 5.36
N SER A 195 23.63 -2.90 4.88
CA SER A 195 23.01 -4.03 5.59
C SER A 195 23.89 -5.28 5.58
N ARG A 196 23.74 -6.15 6.59
CA ARG A 196 24.61 -7.33 6.74
C ARG A 196 24.24 -8.39 5.69
N LYS A 197 25.05 -8.47 4.63
CA LYS A 197 24.70 -8.97 3.27
C LYS A 197 23.79 -7.95 2.56
N SER A 198 24.34 -7.24 1.59
CA SER A 198 23.78 -6.01 1.03
C SER A 198 22.55 -6.22 0.14
N ILE A 199 22.69 -7.09 -0.88
CA ILE A 199 21.71 -7.45 -1.91
C ILE A 199 21.99 -8.92 -2.27
N PHE A 200 20.95 -9.73 -2.50
CA PHE A 200 21.04 -11.07 -3.06
C PHE A 200 19.98 -11.20 -4.14
N VAL A 201 20.38 -11.57 -5.35
CA VAL A 201 19.46 -11.78 -6.46
C VAL A 201 19.71 -13.16 -7.05
N GLU A 202 18.66 -13.99 -7.04
CA GLU A 202 18.62 -15.32 -7.62
C GLU A 202 17.92 -15.24 -8.98
N PHE A 203 18.69 -14.99 -10.04
CA PHE A 203 18.20 -15.22 -11.40
C PHE A 203 18.29 -16.71 -11.71
N ARG A 204 17.19 -17.29 -12.18
CA ARG A 204 17.13 -18.70 -12.60
C ARG A 204 16.84 -18.80 -14.08
N ILE A 205 17.90 -19.00 -14.85
CA ILE A 205 17.81 -19.55 -16.20
C ILE A 205 17.82 -21.07 -16.02
N ASN A 206 16.68 -21.73 -16.25
CA ASN A 206 16.55 -23.19 -16.14
C ASN A 206 17.14 -23.76 -14.82
N ASP A 207 16.79 -23.12 -13.69
CA ASP A 207 17.15 -23.50 -12.31
C ASP A 207 18.66 -23.48 -11.95
N GLN A 208 19.48 -22.61 -12.55
CA GLN A 208 20.91 -22.41 -12.17
C GLN A 208 21.27 -20.93 -11.84
N PHE A 209 22.32 -20.71 -11.02
CA PHE A 209 22.59 -19.51 -10.19
C PHE A 209 23.94 -18.81 -10.48
N ASP A 210 24.04 -17.45 -10.38
CA ASP A 210 25.27 -16.65 -10.68
C ASP A 210 25.53 -15.35 -9.84
N MET A 211 25.29 -14.13 -10.36
CA MET A 211 26.13 -12.93 -10.07
C MET A 211 25.49 -11.74 -9.29
N SER A 212 26.30 -10.79 -8.80
CA SER A 212 25.87 -9.50 -8.21
C SER A 212 26.87 -8.32 -8.40
N ARG A 213 26.39 -7.07 -8.67
CA ARG A 213 27.16 -5.78 -8.70
C ARG A 213 26.26 -4.51 -8.79
N TYR A 214 26.79 -3.31 -9.15
CA TYR A 214 26.17 -1.95 -9.07
C TYR A 214 26.48 -1.04 -10.33
N VAL A 215 25.56 -0.16 -10.82
CA VAL A 215 25.78 0.94 -11.86
C VAL A 215 24.64 2.04 -11.89
N ASP A 216 24.48 2.99 -12.86
CA ASP A 216 23.85 4.35 -12.65
C ASP A 216 22.75 4.95 -13.63
N MET A 217 21.70 5.65 -13.09
CA MET A 217 20.81 6.81 -13.52
C MET A 217 19.42 6.73 -14.27
N LYS A 218 18.32 7.15 -13.57
CA LYS A 218 17.08 7.97 -13.94
C LYS A 218 15.94 7.51 -14.92
N ASP A 219 14.70 8.07 -15.01
CA ASP A 219 13.53 8.50 -14.12
C ASP A 219 12.25 8.91 -14.98
N LEU A 220 10.99 8.91 -14.46
CA LEU A 220 9.76 9.58 -15.06
C LEU A 220 8.52 9.76 -14.09
N LYS A 221 7.34 10.25 -14.55
CA LYS A 221 6.13 10.63 -13.74
C LYS A 221 4.75 10.37 -14.44
N LEU A 222 3.63 10.48 -13.69
CA LEU A 222 2.22 10.29 -14.12
C LEU A 222 1.25 11.29 -13.43
N ASP A 223 0.09 11.55 -14.03
CA ASP A 223 -1.07 12.38 -13.59
C ASP A 223 -2.35 11.72 -14.20
N ASP A 224 -3.65 11.93 -13.87
CA ASP A 224 -4.46 12.91 -13.10
C ASP A 224 -5.85 12.28 -12.73
N ILE A 225 -6.67 12.89 -11.82
CA ILE A 225 -8.11 12.58 -11.63
C ILE A 225 -8.94 13.89 -11.53
N TYR A 226 -10.02 13.99 -12.31
CA TYR A 226 -10.89 15.19 -12.35
C TYR A 226 -12.36 14.90 -12.03
N ILE A 227 -12.93 15.66 -11.09
CA ILE A 227 -14.38 15.75 -10.75
C ILE A 227 -14.77 17.23 -10.68
N SER A 228 -15.95 17.59 -11.22
CA SER A 228 -16.39 19.01 -11.26
C SER A 228 -16.59 19.59 -9.85
N SER A 229 -16.04 20.78 -9.63
CA SER A 229 -16.15 21.53 -8.37
C SER A 229 -17.56 22.09 -8.08
N GLU A 230 -18.52 21.87 -8.99
CA GLU A 230 -19.92 22.24 -8.84
C GLU A 230 -20.68 21.32 -7.88
N ASN A 231 -20.29 20.04 -7.78
CA ASN A 231 -20.89 19.05 -6.88
C ASN A 231 -20.31 19.11 -5.44
N LYS A 232 -20.03 20.31 -4.94
CA LYS A 232 -19.52 20.53 -3.58
C LYS A 232 -20.59 20.32 -2.53
N GLN A 233 -20.29 19.53 -1.50
CA GLN A 233 -21.11 19.38 -0.29
C GLN A 233 -20.21 19.61 0.93
N ASN A 234 -20.62 20.52 1.81
CA ASN A 234 -19.90 20.79 3.06
C ASN A 234 -20.56 19.97 4.18
N VAL A 235 -19.77 19.24 4.96
CA VAL A 235 -20.17 18.83 6.30
C VAL A 235 -20.15 20.09 7.19
N PRO A 236 -21.19 20.40 7.97
CA PRO A 236 -21.16 21.54 8.89
C PRO A 236 -20.12 21.34 10.00
N GLU A 237 -19.60 22.45 10.52
CA GLU A 237 -18.73 22.47 11.71
C GLU A 237 -19.52 22.06 12.95
N ASN A 238 -18.93 21.25 13.83
CA ASN A 238 -19.62 20.80 15.03
C ASN A 238 -19.37 21.79 16.16
N GLU A 239 -20.37 22.66 16.41
CA GLU A 239 -20.40 23.57 17.57
C GLU A 239 -20.36 22.82 18.91
N GLY A 240 -20.59 21.49 18.91
CA GLY A 240 -20.44 20.61 20.06
C GLY A 240 -19.04 20.04 20.24
N THR A 241 -18.79 19.56 21.46
CA THR A 241 -17.54 18.91 21.89
C THR A 241 -17.46 17.43 21.50
N GLU A 242 -18.57 16.78 21.15
CA GLU A 242 -18.65 15.34 20.89
C GLU A 242 -18.15 14.93 19.49
N THR A 243 -18.05 13.61 19.26
CA THR A 243 -17.74 13.05 17.94
C THR A 243 -18.91 13.21 16.96
N VAL A 244 -18.60 13.49 15.69
CA VAL A 244 -19.60 13.62 14.62
C VAL A 244 -19.90 12.23 14.05
N LYS A 245 -21.18 11.86 13.91
CA LYS A 245 -21.58 10.47 13.58
C LYS A 245 -22.25 10.35 12.22
N ASP A 246 -21.79 9.40 11.42
CA ASP A 246 -22.32 9.01 10.10
C ASP A 246 -22.55 10.19 9.10
N ALA A 247 -21.87 11.33 9.29
CA ALA A 247 -22.13 12.55 8.52
C ALA A 247 -21.59 12.48 7.08
N ILE A 248 -20.44 11.82 6.89
CA ILE A 248 -19.85 11.60 5.56
C ILE A 248 -20.66 10.52 4.82
N LYS A 249 -21.01 9.44 5.53
CA LYS A 249 -21.90 8.37 5.06
C LYS A 249 -23.25 8.89 4.60
N GLU A 250 -23.88 9.80 5.35
CA GLU A 250 -25.17 10.38 4.98
C GLU A 250 -25.12 11.11 3.63
N ILE A 251 -24.01 11.79 3.30
CA ILE A 251 -23.83 12.43 2.00
C ILE A 251 -23.63 11.37 0.91
N ILE A 252 -22.76 10.39 1.14
CA ILE A 252 -22.42 9.31 0.20
C ILE A 252 -23.65 8.45 -0.15
N ASN A 253 -24.53 8.18 0.81
CA ASN A 253 -25.79 7.46 0.58
C ASN A 253 -26.76 8.25 -0.33
N LYS A 254 -26.80 9.59 -0.21
CA LYS A 254 -27.75 10.47 -0.92
C LYS A 254 -27.26 10.93 -2.29
N LYS A 255 -26.03 10.61 -2.69
CA LYS A 255 -25.37 11.10 -3.91
C LYS A 255 -24.84 9.96 -4.78
N GLN A 256 -24.68 10.23 -6.07
CA GLN A 256 -23.88 9.40 -6.99
C GLN A 256 -22.44 9.92 -7.07
N GLU A 257 -22.27 11.24 -7.10
CA GLU A 257 -20.98 11.90 -7.06
C GLU A 257 -21.00 13.13 -6.14
N SER A 258 -19.88 13.44 -5.50
CA SER A 258 -19.72 14.63 -4.65
C SER A 258 -18.24 14.92 -4.36
N TYR A 259 -17.91 16.21 -4.28
CA TYR A 259 -16.70 16.70 -3.61
C TYR A 259 -17.10 17.09 -2.18
N ILE A 260 -16.71 16.28 -1.21
CA ILE A 260 -17.11 16.41 0.21
C ILE A 260 -16.01 17.17 0.96
N ILE A 261 -16.38 18.34 1.47
CA ILE A 261 -15.50 19.19 2.29
C ILE A 261 -15.84 18.98 3.75
N VAL A 262 -14.85 18.65 4.58
CA VAL A 262 -15.01 18.52 6.03
C VAL A 262 -14.21 19.59 6.80
N PRO A 263 -14.75 20.13 7.91
CA PRO A 263 -13.96 20.90 8.87
C PRO A 263 -12.69 20.19 9.35
N THR A 264 -11.62 20.95 9.56
CA THR A 264 -10.44 20.57 10.33
C THR A 264 -10.75 20.46 11.83
N ASN A 265 -9.92 19.75 12.60
CA ASN A 265 -10.07 19.61 14.06
C ASN A 265 -11.39 18.92 14.51
N GLU A 266 -11.91 18.00 13.69
CA GLU A 266 -13.09 17.18 14.00
C GLU A 266 -12.77 15.67 14.02
N VAL A 267 -13.59 14.91 14.75
CA VAL A 267 -13.55 13.43 14.80
C VAL A 267 -14.85 12.88 14.22
N TYR A 268 -14.74 12.19 13.09
CA TYR A 268 -15.83 11.52 12.39
C TYR A 268 -15.86 10.03 12.75
N GLU A 269 -16.89 9.62 13.51
CA GLU A 269 -17.21 8.23 13.83
C GLU A 269 -18.24 7.71 12.81
N GLU A 270 -17.75 7.05 11.76
CA GLU A 270 -18.56 6.60 10.64
C GLU A 270 -18.78 5.08 10.74
N SER A 271 -20.04 4.66 10.65
CA SER A 271 -20.38 3.24 10.48
C SER A 271 -20.11 2.85 9.02
N ASN A 272 -19.64 1.63 8.72
CA ASN A 272 -19.13 1.23 7.37
C ASN A 272 -19.75 1.98 6.16
N ILE A 273 -18.90 2.74 5.47
CA ILE A 273 -19.22 3.52 4.26
C ILE A 273 -19.11 2.62 3.03
N VAL A 274 -20.26 2.23 2.46
CA VAL A 274 -20.33 1.31 1.33
C VAL A 274 -20.54 2.08 0.02
N ILE A 275 -19.57 2.01 -0.89
CA ILE A 275 -19.52 2.78 -2.14
C ILE A 275 -19.49 1.80 -3.31
N THR A 276 -20.64 1.61 -3.98
CA THR A 276 -20.81 0.59 -5.01
C THR A 276 -21.52 1.12 -6.25
N GLY A 277 -21.37 0.41 -7.38
CA GLY A 277 -21.80 0.87 -8.70
C GLY A 277 -20.73 1.76 -9.32
N ASP A 278 -21.13 2.91 -9.87
CA ASP A 278 -20.27 3.81 -10.64
C ASP A 278 -20.05 5.15 -9.90
N LYS A 279 -20.07 5.13 -8.55
CA LYS A 279 -20.04 6.34 -7.71
C LYS A 279 -18.67 7.01 -7.67
N GLN A 280 -18.62 8.34 -7.55
CA GLN A 280 -17.38 9.11 -7.62
C GLN A 280 -17.27 10.17 -6.51
N PHE A 281 -16.35 9.99 -5.57
CA PHE A 281 -16.19 10.88 -4.41
C PHE A 281 -14.75 11.38 -4.22
N ILE A 282 -14.63 12.66 -3.85
CA ILE A 282 -13.42 13.23 -3.24
C ILE A 282 -13.81 13.64 -1.82
N LEU A 283 -12.98 13.30 -0.84
CA LEU A 283 -13.13 13.69 0.56
C LEU A 283 -11.86 14.44 1.00
N GLN A 284 -12.00 15.72 1.39
CA GLN A 284 -10.87 16.62 1.67
C GLN A 284 -11.21 17.61 2.81
N PRO A 285 -10.26 18.01 3.68
CA PRO A 285 -10.49 19.06 4.66
C PRO A 285 -10.74 20.43 4.00
N THR A 286 -11.36 21.35 4.75
CA THR A 286 -11.48 22.78 4.39
C THR A 286 -10.13 23.44 4.12
N GLN A 287 -9.06 23.00 4.79
CA GLN A 287 -7.69 23.52 4.66
C GLN A 287 -6.66 22.41 4.86
N THR A 288 -5.65 22.34 3.97
CA THR A 288 -4.47 21.49 4.17
C THR A 288 -3.62 22.00 5.32
N SER A 289 -3.31 21.11 6.27
CA SER A 289 -2.87 21.51 7.62
C SER A 289 -2.04 20.43 8.33
N GLY A 290 -1.44 20.78 9.48
CA GLY A 290 -0.56 19.90 10.25
C GLY A 290 -1.29 18.74 10.94
N GLU A 291 -0.58 17.66 11.29
CA GLU A 291 -1.14 16.40 11.83
C GLU A 291 -2.01 16.58 13.09
N GLU A 292 -1.80 17.66 13.84
CA GLU A 292 -2.57 18.02 15.05
C GLU A 292 -4.00 18.49 14.76
N ILE A 293 -4.25 19.09 13.58
CA ILE A 293 -5.54 19.70 13.21
C ILE A 293 -6.19 19.10 11.95
N LYS A 294 -5.60 18.04 11.39
CA LYS A 294 -6.26 17.21 10.37
C LYS A 294 -7.58 16.65 10.91
N PRO A 295 -8.64 16.53 10.09
CA PRO A 295 -9.83 15.75 10.46
C PRO A 295 -9.46 14.28 10.69
N ILE A 296 -10.13 13.65 11.64
CA ILE A 296 -9.97 12.23 11.95
C ILE A 296 -11.18 11.45 11.45
N LEU A 297 -10.91 10.35 10.77
CA LEU A 297 -11.91 9.40 10.31
C LEU A 297 -11.68 8.07 11.02
N GLN A 298 -12.67 7.60 11.80
CA GLN A 298 -12.59 6.35 12.56
C GLN A 298 -13.90 5.56 12.45
N ALA A 299 -13.81 4.23 12.53
CA ALA A 299 -15.00 3.39 12.50
C ALA A 299 -15.82 3.60 13.78
N SER A 300 -17.16 3.62 13.66
CA SER A 300 -18.06 3.75 14.82
C SER A 300 -18.08 2.52 15.75
N THR A 301 -17.53 1.38 15.28
CA THR A 301 -17.23 0.19 16.10
C THR A 301 -15.86 -0.38 15.74
N ASN A 302 -15.17 -0.97 16.71
CA ASN A 302 -13.84 -1.59 16.51
C ASN A 302 -13.91 -2.88 15.65
N GLN A 303 -15.11 -3.37 15.31
CA GLN A 303 -15.32 -4.63 14.62
C GLN A 303 -15.77 -4.48 13.16
N ASP A 304 -15.84 -3.27 12.61
CA ASP A 304 -16.31 -2.98 11.27
C ASP A 304 -15.25 -2.34 10.37
N SER A 305 -15.31 -2.67 9.07
CA SER A 305 -14.62 -1.92 8.03
C SER A 305 -15.14 -0.48 8.04
N LEU A 306 -14.24 0.49 7.95
CA LEU A 306 -14.61 1.91 7.83
C LEU A 306 -15.19 2.21 6.45
N MET A 307 -14.64 1.61 5.39
CA MET A 307 -15.11 1.83 4.02
C MET A 307 -14.88 0.60 3.13
N THR A 308 -15.89 0.25 2.32
CA THR A 308 -15.80 -0.75 1.25
C THR A 308 -16.13 -0.08 -0.09
N VAL A 309 -15.20 -0.14 -1.06
CA VAL A 309 -15.32 0.46 -2.40
C VAL A 309 -15.39 -0.64 -3.47
N SER A 310 -16.43 -0.64 -4.31
CA SER A 310 -16.52 -1.61 -5.41
C SER A 310 -17.36 -1.18 -6.63
N GLY A 311 -17.44 -2.06 -7.63
CA GLY A 311 -18.01 -1.78 -8.94
C GLY A 311 -17.00 -1.07 -9.84
N TYR A 312 -17.39 0.04 -10.45
CA TYR A 312 -16.51 1.00 -11.14
C TYR A 312 -16.31 2.29 -10.32
N SER A 313 -16.64 2.25 -9.02
CA SER A 313 -16.57 3.41 -8.13
C SER A 313 -15.15 3.95 -7.99
N LYS A 314 -15.03 5.27 -7.83
CA LYS A 314 -13.76 5.98 -7.60
C LYS A 314 -13.86 6.79 -6.32
N VAL A 315 -12.84 6.66 -5.46
CA VAL A 315 -12.78 7.40 -4.19
C VAL A 315 -11.39 7.99 -4.03
N GLN A 316 -11.33 9.28 -3.70
CA GLN A 316 -10.12 9.94 -3.23
C GLN A 316 -10.34 10.42 -1.80
N ILE A 317 -9.40 10.13 -0.91
CA ILE A 317 -9.33 10.72 0.44
C ILE A 317 -8.02 11.49 0.52
N ASP A 318 -8.07 12.77 0.88
CA ASP A 318 -6.89 13.64 1.02
C ASP A 318 -6.87 14.32 2.39
N GLY A 319 -5.71 14.29 3.06
CA GLY A 319 -5.42 15.15 4.22
C GLY A 319 -5.97 14.71 5.59
N PHE A 320 -6.44 13.46 5.75
CA PHE A 320 -6.99 12.94 7.01
C PHE A 320 -5.95 12.27 7.92
N VAL A 321 -6.29 12.14 9.20
CA VAL A 321 -5.87 11.01 10.04
C VAL A 321 -6.93 9.92 9.93
N ILE A 322 -6.54 8.67 9.70
CA ILE A 322 -7.45 7.52 9.76
C ILE A 322 -7.03 6.66 10.96
N ALA A 323 -7.93 6.44 11.92
CA ALA A 323 -7.65 5.61 13.08
C ALA A 323 -7.93 4.13 12.78
N HIS A 324 -6.97 3.25 13.09
CA HIS A 324 -7.16 1.80 13.10
C HIS A 324 -7.13 1.29 14.55
N ILE A 325 -8.21 0.66 15.01
CA ILE A 325 -8.35 0.30 16.42
C ILE A 325 -8.14 -1.21 16.56
N ASN A 326 -7.10 -1.62 17.29
CA ASN A 326 -6.63 -3.01 17.35
C ASN A 326 -7.22 -3.78 18.54
N GLU A 327 -8.53 -3.65 18.78
CA GLU A 327 -9.24 -4.35 19.86
C GLU A 327 -10.18 -5.44 19.28
N ASP A 328 -10.09 -6.65 19.83
CA ASP A 328 -10.91 -7.82 19.54
C ASP A 328 -11.08 -8.22 18.05
N PHE A 329 -9.94 -8.56 17.44
CA PHE A 329 -9.76 -9.69 16.50
C PHE A 329 -10.67 -9.81 15.26
N ALA A 330 -11.49 -8.81 14.91
CA ALA A 330 -12.33 -8.85 13.72
C ALA A 330 -11.47 -9.06 12.45
N ASP A 331 -11.71 -10.16 11.73
CA ASP A 331 -11.01 -10.46 10.48
C ASP A 331 -11.64 -9.74 9.28
N LYS A 332 -11.75 -8.41 9.42
CA LYS A 332 -12.09 -7.43 8.38
C LYS A 332 -10.91 -6.47 8.17
N PRO A 333 -10.72 -5.93 6.96
CA PRO A 333 -9.87 -4.76 6.75
C PRO A 333 -10.56 -3.47 7.21
N LEU A 334 -9.78 -2.40 7.38
CA LEU A 334 -10.35 -1.07 7.65
C LEU A 334 -10.85 -0.42 6.36
N LEU A 335 -10.06 -0.52 5.28
CA LEU A 335 -10.42 -0.08 3.93
C LEU A 335 -10.38 -1.28 2.98
N GLU A 336 -11.48 -1.53 2.29
CA GLU A 336 -11.67 -2.68 1.40
C GLU A 336 -11.92 -2.24 -0.05
N MET A 337 -11.27 -2.90 -1.01
CA MET A 337 -11.50 -2.70 -2.44
C MET A 337 -11.80 -4.00 -3.18
N SER A 338 -12.80 -3.96 -4.06
CA SER A 338 -13.12 -5.00 -5.05
C SER A 338 -13.74 -4.38 -6.31
N GLY A 339 -14.05 -5.18 -7.35
CA GLY A 339 -14.51 -4.70 -8.66
C GLY A 339 -13.46 -3.84 -9.37
N ASN A 340 -13.76 -3.35 -10.58
CA ASN A 340 -12.96 -2.39 -11.37
C ASN A 340 -12.87 -0.98 -10.75
N SER A 341 -12.77 -0.89 -9.42
CA SER A 341 -12.78 0.34 -8.64
C SER A 341 -11.41 1.04 -8.59
N LEU A 342 -11.42 2.25 -8.04
CA LEU A 342 -10.25 3.05 -7.74
C LEU A 342 -10.33 3.62 -6.32
N LEU A 343 -9.24 3.51 -5.57
CA LEU A 343 -9.03 4.23 -4.31
C LEU A 343 -7.71 4.99 -4.40
N GLN A 344 -7.75 6.29 -4.10
CA GLN A 344 -6.60 7.15 -3.97
C GLN A 344 -6.53 7.73 -2.56
N LEU A 345 -5.39 7.55 -1.89
CA LEU A 345 -5.09 8.11 -0.58
C LEU A 345 -3.96 9.13 -0.75
N ILE A 346 -4.18 10.38 -0.33
CA ILE A 346 -3.20 11.47 -0.43
C ILE A 346 -2.96 12.07 0.95
N GLY A 347 -1.69 12.18 1.37
CA GLY A 347 -1.33 12.87 2.62
C GLY A 347 -1.93 12.26 3.90
N ILE A 348 -2.41 11.01 3.84
CA ILE A 348 -3.14 10.35 4.93
C ILE A 348 -2.19 9.87 6.03
N THR A 349 -2.59 10.00 7.29
CA THR A 349 -1.88 9.38 8.42
C THR A 349 -2.73 8.27 9.02
N VAL A 350 -2.36 7.01 8.77
CA VAL A 350 -2.98 5.83 9.37
C VAL A 350 -2.34 5.58 10.74
N SER A 351 -3.12 5.72 11.82
CA SER A 351 -2.64 5.75 13.20
C SER A 351 -3.38 4.72 14.07
N PRO A 352 -2.70 4.00 14.99
CA PRO A 352 -3.33 2.96 15.81
C PRO A 352 -4.16 3.53 16.98
N ASN A 353 -4.24 4.85 17.08
CA ASN A 353 -4.78 5.57 18.23
C ASN A 353 -6.22 6.00 17.92
N LYS A 354 -7.19 5.44 18.65
CA LYS A 354 -8.54 6.02 18.74
C LYS A 354 -8.44 7.45 19.27
N ARG A 355 -9.30 8.34 18.79
CA ARG A 355 -9.33 9.74 19.24
C ARG A 355 -10.74 10.17 19.65
N THR A 356 -10.77 11.16 20.53
CA THR A 356 -11.99 11.82 21.01
C THR A 356 -11.81 13.34 20.91
N LYS A 357 -12.92 14.09 21.05
CA LYS A 357 -12.96 15.55 21.10
C LYS A 357 -13.53 15.96 22.47
N ASP A 358 -13.04 17.06 23.05
CA ASP A 358 -13.64 17.73 24.21
C ASP A 358 -13.47 19.27 24.11
N ASP A 359 -13.85 20.02 25.14
CA ASP A 359 -13.68 21.50 25.21
C ASP A 359 -12.24 22.01 24.95
N LYS A 360 -11.24 21.14 25.02
CA LYS A 360 -9.81 21.44 24.85
C LYS A 360 -9.26 20.95 23.50
N GLY A 361 -10.11 20.42 22.63
CA GLY A 361 -9.75 19.90 21.30
C GLY A 361 -9.69 18.37 21.26
N ILE A 362 -8.83 17.84 20.38
CA ILE A 362 -8.70 16.41 20.11
C ILE A 362 -7.70 15.76 21.07
N HIS A 363 -8.06 14.60 21.62
CA HIS A 363 -7.19 13.76 22.45
C HIS A 363 -7.05 12.35 21.89
N ILE A 364 -5.99 11.67 22.29
CA ILE A 364 -5.86 10.20 22.16
C ILE A 364 -6.51 9.57 23.38
N GLU A 365 -7.25 8.48 23.17
CA GLU A 365 -7.88 7.66 24.22
C GLU A 365 -6.91 6.64 24.83
#